data_AF-A0A373VMT0-F1
#
_entry.id   AF-A0A373VMT0-F1
#
_cell.length_a   1.000
_cell.length_b   1.000
_cell.length_c   1.000
_cell.angle_alpha   90.00
_cell.angle_beta   90.00
_cell.angle_gamma   90.00
#
_symmetry.space_group_name_H-M   'P 1'
#
loop_
_entity.id
_entity.type
_entity.pdbx_description
1 polymer ?
#
loop_
_entity_poly.entity_id
_entity_poly.type
_entity_poly.pdbx_seq_one_letter_code
_entity_poly.pdbx_strand_id
1 'polypeptide(L)'
;MYSYNTLKELEELSNKEKIEVWKIIQKSDMEENERTEEKSFDKMKIMYEAMKEADKNYDGNLKSASKRAGGDGEKLHKYNKENKNICGEFIGLVMEKAIKMGESNACMKRIVAAPTAGACGVLPAVLISYQEHFNIEDEIMIKAMYVAAGIGKVIATNAFIAGAAGGCQAEIGSASAMAAGALAFLQGGKVREIINAAALALKNMLGLTCDPVAGLVEVPCIKRNSYGAVNAVTSTQLAMAGIESAIEPDDVIDSMRRIGNSMSPCLKETSTGGLAVTESAKNYLK
;
A
#
# COMPACT_ATOMS: atom_id res chain seq x y z
N MET A 1 -22.85 -2.35 -17.59
CA MET A 1 -22.54 -2.70 -16.21
C MET A 1 -21.03 -2.84 -16.12
N TYR A 2 -20.39 -1.94 -15.39
CA TYR A 2 -18.93 -1.87 -15.21
C TYR A 2 -18.48 -2.72 -14.01
N SER A 3 -19.06 -3.92 -13.86
CA SER A 3 -18.74 -4.83 -12.78
C SER A 3 -17.55 -5.71 -13.16
N TYR A 4 -16.61 -5.86 -12.22
CA TYR A 4 -15.43 -6.72 -12.33
C TYR A 4 -15.08 -7.27 -10.96
N ASN A 5 -14.62 -8.52 -10.95
CA ASN A 5 -14.16 -9.27 -9.79
C ASN A 5 -12.71 -9.72 -9.94
N THR A 6 -12.13 -9.68 -11.14
CA THR A 6 -10.73 -10.06 -11.39
C THR A 6 -9.96 -8.92 -12.07
N LEU A 7 -8.63 -8.95 -12.00
CA LEU A 7 -7.78 -7.99 -12.73
C LEU A 7 -7.85 -8.25 -14.24
N LYS A 8 -8.02 -9.51 -14.65
CA LYS A 8 -8.29 -9.88 -16.03
C LYS A 8 -9.60 -9.25 -16.56
N GLU A 9 -10.70 -9.33 -15.81
CA GLU A 9 -11.96 -8.69 -16.20
C GLU A 9 -11.81 -7.16 -16.32
N LEU A 10 -11.03 -6.55 -15.41
CA LEU A 10 -10.73 -5.12 -15.46
C LEU A 10 -9.93 -4.74 -16.73
N GLU A 11 -8.95 -5.56 -17.12
CA GLU A 11 -8.21 -5.43 -18.38
C GLU A 11 -9.11 -5.58 -19.61
N GLU A 12 -9.94 -6.62 -19.65
CA GLU A 12 -10.90 -6.86 -20.74
C GLU A 12 -11.88 -5.70 -20.90
N LEU A 13 -12.41 -5.15 -19.79
CA LEU A 13 -13.30 -3.99 -19.81
C LEU A 13 -12.61 -2.74 -20.33
N SER A 14 -11.40 -2.42 -19.83
CA SER A 14 -10.65 -1.25 -20.28
C SER A 14 -10.34 -1.33 -21.78
N ASN A 15 -9.94 -2.51 -22.27
CA ASN A 15 -9.65 -2.73 -23.68
C ASN A 15 -10.90 -2.65 -24.58
N LYS A 16 -12.02 -3.24 -24.12
CA LYS A 16 -13.29 -3.23 -24.87
C LYS A 16 -13.87 -1.82 -25.00
N GLU A 17 -13.89 -1.08 -23.89
CA GLU A 17 -14.51 0.25 -23.82
C GLU A 17 -13.59 1.36 -24.33
N LYS A 18 -12.29 1.08 -24.51
CA LYS A 18 -11.26 2.02 -24.94
C LYS A 18 -11.18 3.27 -24.06
N ILE A 19 -11.37 3.09 -22.76
CA ILE A 19 -11.22 4.13 -21.75
C ILE A 19 -10.21 3.69 -20.69
N GLU A 20 -9.61 4.68 -20.05
CA GLU A 20 -8.60 4.45 -19.01
C GLU A 20 -9.17 3.64 -17.83
N VAL A 21 -8.32 2.83 -17.21
CA VAL A 21 -8.73 1.90 -16.16
C VAL A 21 -9.37 2.62 -14.96
N TRP A 22 -8.88 3.81 -14.59
CA TRP A 22 -9.46 4.59 -13.49
C TRP A 22 -10.94 4.96 -13.75
N LYS A 23 -11.31 5.20 -15.03
CA LYS A 23 -12.66 5.58 -15.40
C LYS A 23 -13.61 4.38 -15.33
N ILE A 24 -13.14 3.18 -15.68
CA ILE A 24 -13.89 1.93 -15.44
C ILE A 24 -14.18 1.76 -13.95
N ILE A 25 -13.16 1.96 -13.11
CA ILE A 25 -13.28 1.81 -11.65
C ILE A 25 -14.23 2.86 -11.06
N GLN A 26 -14.16 4.11 -11.52
CA GLN A 26 -15.11 5.15 -11.11
C GLN A 26 -16.55 4.78 -11.49
N LYS A 27 -16.78 4.30 -12.72
CA LYS A 27 -18.12 3.88 -13.15
C LYS A 27 -18.63 2.68 -12.34
N SER A 28 -17.76 1.74 -11.99
CA SER A 28 -18.09 0.64 -11.06
C SER A 28 -18.51 1.17 -9.69
N ASP A 29 -17.77 2.11 -9.12
CA ASP A 29 -18.10 2.76 -7.84
C ASP A 29 -19.43 3.52 -7.89
N MET A 30 -19.71 4.19 -9.01
CA MET A 30 -20.99 4.88 -9.26
C MET A 30 -22.17 3.90 -9.28
N GLU A 31 -22.04 2.77 -10.00
CA GLU A 31 -23.06 1.73 -10.09
C GLU A 31 -23.30 1.04 -8.73
N GLU A 32 -22.23 0.66 -8.02
CA GLU A 32 -22.32 -0.10 -6.76
C GLU A 32 -22.87 0.71 -5.59
N ASN A 33 -22.72 2.03 -5.64
CA ASN A 33 -23.04 2.91 -4.51
C ASN A 33 -24.06 3.98 -4.86
N GLU A 34 -24.73 3.86 -6.01
CA GLU A 34 -25.79 4.76 -6.48
C GLU A 34 -25.39 6.24 -6.38
N ARG A 35 -24.18 6.59 -6.81
CA ARG A 35 -23.63 7.96 -6.70
C ARG A 35 -23.31 8.57 -8.06
N THR A 36 -23.40 9.90 -8.13
CA THR A 36 -23.01 10.66 -9.31
C THR A 36 -21.49 10.65 -9.50
N GLU A 37 -21.04 10.95 -10.71
CA GLU A 37 -19.61 11.06 -11.04
C GLU A 37 -18.89 12.07 -10.14
N GLU A 38 -19.47 13.26 -9.97
CA GLU A 38 -18.96 14.33 -9.11
C GLU A 38 -18.80 13.86 -7.66
N LYS A 39 -19.84 13.24 -7.08
CA LYS A 39 -19.80 12.73 -5.71
C LYS A 39 -18.76 11.61 -5.52
N SER A 40 -18.60 10.75 -6.53
CA SER A 40 -17.54 9.72 -6.51
C SER A 40 -16.17 10.39 -6.46
N PHE A 41 -15.93 11.37 -7.34
CA PHE A 41 -14.66 12.05 -7.47
C PHE A 41 -14.31 12.88 -6.22
N ASP A 42 -15.27 13.63 -5.69
CA ASP A 42 -15.11 14.42 -4.46
C ASP A 42 -14.78 13.54 -3.26
N LYS A 43 -15.41 12.36 -3.14
CA LYS A 43 -15.08 11.42 -2.06
C LYS A 43 -13.63 10.94 -2.17
N MET A 44 -13.18 10.63 -3.38
CA MET A 44 -11.79 10.22 -3.62
C MET A 44 -10.80 11.36 -3.32
N LYS A 45 -11.16 12.59 -3.72
CA LYS A 45 -10.43 13.81 -3.39
C LYS A 45 -10.27 14.00 -1.89
N ILE A 46 -11.36 13.89 -1.11
CA ILE A 46 -11.32 14.01 0.35
C ILE A 46 -10.37 12.99 0.97
N MET A 47 -10.35 11.75 0.47
CA MET A 47 -9.43 10.72 0.97
C MET A 47 -7.97 11.06 0.66
N TYR A 48 -7.67 11.56 -0.53
CA TYR A 48 -6.32 11.97 -0.89
C TYR A 48 -5.85 13.21 -0.12
N GLU A 49 -6.72 14.21 0.08
CA GLU A 49 -6.44 15.35 0.94
C GLU A 49 -6.15 14.93 2.38
N ALA A 50 -6.91 13.98 2.92
CA ALA A 50 -6.65 13.45 4.26
C ALA A 50 -5.31 12.72 4.35
N MET A 51 -4.84 12.06 3.28
CA MET A 51 -3.49 11.49 3.20
C MET A 51 -2.41 12.58 3.23
N LYS A 52 -2.57 13.64 2.42
CA LYS A 52 -1.65 14.79 2.42
C LYS A 52 -1.60 15.50 3.78
N GLU A 53 -2.76 15.67 4.41
CA GLU A 53 -2.88 16.24 5.75
C GLU A 53 -2.16 15.37 6.79
N ALA A 54 -2.32 14.04 6.73
CA ALA A 54 -1.62 13.12 7.62
C ALA A 54 -0.08 13.21 7.49
N ASP A 55 0.43 13.40 6.26
CA ASP A 55 1.87 13.57 5.99
C ASP A 55 2.39 14.85 6.61
N LYS A 56 1.72 15.96 6.30
CA LYS A 56 2.07 17.30 6.78
C LYS A 56 2.03 17.40 8.29
N ASN A 57 1.11 16.68 8.93
CA ASN A 57 0.93 16.69 10.36
C ASN A 57 1.86 15.72 11.11
N TYR A 58 2.84 15.07 10.48
CA TYR A 58 3.83 14.28 11.20
C TYR A 58 4.56 15.12 12.28
N ASP A 59 4.77 14.53 13.46
CA ASP A 59 5.51 15.16 14.57
C ASP A 59 6.65 14.24 15.01
N GLY A 60 7.89 14.63 14.68
CA GLY A 60 9.10 13.86 15.01
C GLY A 60 9.46 13.82 16.50
N ASN A 61 8.82 14.66 17.34
CA ASN A 61 9.01 14.66 18.79
C ASN A 61 7.97 13.78 19.50
N LEU A 62 6.85 13.48 18.84
CA LEU A 62 5.80 12.65 19.40
C LEU A 62 6.27 11.19 19.50
N LYS A 63 5.91 10.55 20.62
CA LYS A 63 6.18 9.13 20.87
C LYS A 63 4.87 8.39 21.09
N SER A 64 4.84 7.13 20.68
CA SER A 64 3.70 6.25 20.94
C SER A 64 3.52 5.99 22.44
N ALA A 65 2.39 5.39 22.82
CA ALA A 65 2.11 5.04 24.22
C ALA A 65 3.17 4.11 24.83
N SER A 66 3.77 3.22 24.02
CA SER A 66 4.88 2.35 24.44
C SER A 66 6.21 3.11 24.61
N LYS A 67 6.30 4.34 24.09
CA LYS A 67 7.52 5.16 23.96
C LYS A 67 8.60 4.53 23.06
N ARG A 68 8.29 3.46 22.33
CA ARG A 68 9.23 2.75 21.47
C ARG A 68 9.14 3.15 19.99
N ALA A 69 8.04 3.76 19.56
CA ALA A 69 7.88 4.33 18.23
C ALA A 69 7.80 5.87 18.25
N GLY A 70 8.23 6.50 17.14
CA GLY A 70 8.23 7.95 16.96
C GLY A 70 9.64 8.50 16.71
N GLY A 71 9.77 9.46 15.79
CA GLY A 71 11.01 10.17 15.48
C GLY A 71 11.98 9.47 14.52
N ASP A 72 11.72 8.22 14.09
CA ASP A 72 12.54 7.58 13.04
C ASP A 72 12.31 8.24 11.67
N GLY A 73 11.11 8.78 11.41
CA GLY A 73 10.84 9.58 10.22
C GLY A 73 11.74 10.84 10.14
N GLU A 74 11.95 11.52 11.27
CA GLU A 74 12.87 12.66 11.36
C GLU A 74 14.35 12.26 11.19
N LYS A 75 14.73 11.07 11.66
CA LYS A 75 16.09 10.54 11.42
C LYS A 75 16.32 10.31 9.92
N LEU A 76 15.35 9.71 9.23
CA LEU A 76 15.43 9.53 7.78
C LEU A 76 15.45 10.87 7.04
N HIS A 77 14.64 11.84 7.45
CA HIS A 77 14.66 13.18 6.88
C HIS A 77 16.05 13.83 6.93
N LYS A 78 16.69 13.80 8.09
CA LYS A 78 18.06 14.32 8.26
C LYS A 78 19.07 13.54 7.41
N TYR A 79 18.99 12.21 7.41
CA TYR A 79 19.87 11.37 6.61
C TYR A 79 19.76 11.64 5.11
N ASN A 80 18.53 11.86 4.61
CA ASN A 80 18.26 12.22 3.22
C ASN A 80 18.82 13.60 2.90
N LYS A 81 18.57 14.61 3.75
CA LYS A 81 19.04 15.99 3.58
C LYS A 81 20.56 16.13 3.58
N GLU A 82 21.25 15.24 4.28
CA GLU A 82 22.71 15.15 4.28
C GLU A 82 23.29 14.49 3.02
N ASN A 83 22.45 14.11 2.04
CA ASN A 83 22.83 13.41 0.82
C ASN A 83 23.62 12.11 1.06
N LYS A 84 23.35 11.44 2.19
CA LYS A 84 23.99 10.16 2.55
C LYS A 84 23.23 8.94 2.01
N ASN A 85 21.98 9.13 1.59
CA ASN A 85 21.18 8.03 1.05
C ASN A 85 21.70 7.61 -0.33
N ILE A 86 21.84 6.30 -0.54
CA ILE A 86 22.31 5.71 -1.80
C ILE A 86 21.16 5.30 -2.72
N CYS A 87 19.91 5.39 -2.24
CA CYS A 87 18.72 4.98 -2.97
C CYS A 87 18.25 6.04 -3.99
N GLY A 88 18.86 7.23 -3.97
CA GLY A 88 18.42 8.38 -4.75
C GLY A 88 17.28 9.15 -4.07
N GLU A 89 17.06 10.37 -4.56
CA GLU A 89 16.13 11.32 -3.95
C GLU A 89 14.70 10.78 -3.83
N PHE A 90 14.16 10.21 -4.90
CA PHE A 90 12.78 9.73 -4.93
C PHE A 90 12.54 8.58 -3.94
N ILE A 91 13.36 7.52 -3.99
CA ILE A 91 13.19 6.37 -3.09
C ILE A 91 13.48 6.78 -1.64
N GLY A 92 14.46 7.65 -1.41
CA GLY A 92 14.72 8.22 -0.08
C GLY A 92 13.49 8.94 0.50
N LEU A 93 12.79 9.74 -0.29
CA LEU A 93 11.55 10.42 0.10
C LEU A 93 10.40 9.43 0.37
N VAL A 94 10.23 8.42 -0.48
CA VAL A 94 9.23 7.35 -0.28
C VAL A 94 9.46 6.61 1.05
N MET A 95 10.72 6.25 1.34
CA MET A 95 11.07 5.59 2.60
C MET A 95 10.74 6.49 3.81
N GLU A 96 11.10 7.77 3.72
CA GLU A 96 10.85 8.76 4.76
C GLU A 96 9.35 8.92 5.06
N LYS A 97 8.53 9.19 4.03
CA LYS A 97 7.07 9.36 4.20
C LYS A 97 6.41 8.08 4.74
N ALA A 98 6.84 6.90 4.29
CA ALA A 98 6.27 5.64 4.77
C ALA A 98 6.50 5.42 6.28
N ILE A 99 7.70 5.76 6.78
CA ILE A 99 8.00 5.72 8.21
C ILE A 99 7.20 6.78 8.97
N LYS A 100 7.14 8.01 8.47
CA LYS A 100 6.36 9.10 9.08
C LYS A 100 4.90 8.70 9.28
N MET A 101 4.27 8.12 8.26
CA MET A 101 2.90 7.63 8.33
C MET A 101 2.71 6.49 9.32
N GLY A 102 3.60 5.49 9.28
CA GLY A 102 3.54 4.36 10.22
C GLY A 102 3.69 4.82 11.67
N GLU A 103 4.56 5.79 11.93
CA GLU A 103 4.72 6.39 13.27
C GLU A 103 3.51 7.24 13.65
N SER A 104 2.94 8.03 12.74
CA SER A 104 1.69 8.76 12.98
C SER A 104 0.56 7.84 13.41
N ASN A 105 0.42 6.66 12.77
CA ASN A 105 -0.53 5.63 13.18
C ASN A 105 -0.23 5.09 14.59
N ALA A 106 1.04 4.73 14.88
CA ALA A 106 1.44 4.24 16.21
C ALA A 106 1.23 5.29 17.33
N CYS A 107 1.29 6.58 16.96
CA CYS A 107 1.03 7.71 17.86
C CYS A 107 -0.45 8.14 17.89
N MET A 108 -1.38 7.34 17.34
CA MET A 108 -2.82 7.59 17.31
C MET A 108 -3.22 8.92 16.64
N LYS A 109 -2.41 9.43 15.70
CA LYS A 109 -2.80 10.56 14.86
C LYS A 109 -3.79 10.09 13.78
N ARG A 110 -4.50 11.04 13.18
CA ARG A 110 -5.40 10.75 12.06
C ARG A 110 -4.60 10.21 10.87
N ILE A 111 -5.04 9.07 10.34
CA ILE A 111 -4.48 8.41 9.15
C ILE A 111 -5.61 7.98 8.21
N VAL A 112 -5.25 7.57 6.99
CA VAL A 112 -6.16 6.92 6.03
C VAL A 112 -5.73 5.47 5.86
N ALA A 113 -6.65 4.53 6.11
CA ALA A 113 -6.37 3.10 5.91
C ALA A 113 -6.20 2.78 4.42
N ALA A 114 -5.16 2.00 4.07
CA ALA A 114 -4.84 1.68 2.68
C ALA A 114 -4.09 0.34 2.53
N PRO A 115 -4.76 -0.83 2.65
CA PRO A 115 -6.18 -1.01 2.97
C PRO A 115 -6.45 -1.07 4.49
N THR A 116 -5.43 -1.26 5.33
CA THR A 116 -5.54 -1.29 6.80
C THR A 116 -4.78 -0.13 7.44
N ALA A 117 -5.03 0.10 8.73
CA ALA A 117 -4.25 1.04 9.52
C ALA A 117 -2.77 0.62 9.62
N GLY A 118 -2.48 -0.69 9.71
CA GLY A 118 -1.10 -1.20 9.76
C GLY A 118 -0.30 -0.99 8.48
N ALA A 119 -0.98 -0.88 7.33
CA ALA A 119 -0.38 -0.62 6.01
C ALA A 119 -0.60 0.82 5.50
N CYS A 120 -1.08 1.74 6.36
CA CYS A 120 -1.51 3.07 5.97
C CYS A 120 -0.41 3.95 5.36
N GLY A 121 0.87 3.59 5.54
CA GLY A 121 2.00 4.37 5.03
C GLY A 121 2.40 4.02 3.61
N VAL A 122 2.05 2.84 3.08
CA VAL A 122 2.55 2.38 1.78
C VAL A 122 2.03 3.24 0.63
N LEU A 123 0.71 3.30 0.44
CA LEU A 123 0.09 4.03 -0.66
C LEU A 123 0.40 5.54 -0.64
N PRO A 124 0.17 6.28 0.47
CA PRO A 124 0.45 7.71 0.48
C PRO A 124 1.94 8.02 0.32
N ALA A 125 2.85 7.20 0.85
CA ALA A 125 4.27 7.43 0.66
C ALA A 125 4.67 7.39 -0.82
N VAL A 126 4.11 6.47 -1.61
CA VAL A 126 4.38 6.41 -3.05
C VAL A 126 3.73 7.59 -3.77
N LEU A 127 2.43 7.84 -3.54
CA LEU A 127 1.68 8.84 -4.30
C LEU A 127 2.11 10.28 -3.98
N ILE A 128 2.24 10.63 -2.69
CA ILE A 128 2.62 11.99 -2.29
C ILE A 128 4.06 12.27 -2.72
N SER A 129 4.98 11.31 -2.57
CA SER A 129 6.35 11.49 -3.05
C SER A 129 6.40 11.67 -4.57
N TYR A 130 5.60 10.93 -5.33
CA TYR A 130 5.55 11.07 -6.79
C TYR A 130 4.99 12.43 -7.20
N GLN A 131 3.90 12.86 -6.52
CA GLN A 131 3.31 14.16 -6.76
C GLN A 131 4.30 15.30 -6.51
N GLU A 132 5.00 15.28 -5.37
CA GLU A 132 5.98 16.30 -5.00
C GLU A 132 7.19 16.30 -5.94
N HIS A 133 7.72 15.12 -6.27
CA HIS A 133 8.94 14.99 -7.07
C HIS A 133 8.73 15.37 -8.55
N PHE A 134 7.57 15.05 -9.12
CA PHE A 134 7.26 15.31 -10.53
C PHE A 134 6.26 16.46 -10.75
N ASN A 135 5.87 17.17 -9.68
CA ASN A 135 4.94 18.30 -9.71
C ASN A 135 3.61 17.97 -10.44
N ILE A 136 2.96 16.89 -10.02
CA ILE A 136 1.73 16.38 -10.65
C ILE A 136 0.49 17.06 -10.05
N GLU A 137 -0.49 17.37 -10.91
CA GLU A 137 -1.76 17.97 -10.49
C GLU A 137 -2.61 17.00 -9.64
N ASP A 138 -3.34 17.54 -8.66
CA ASP A 138 -4.21 16.76 -7.77
C ASP A 138 -5.23 15.90 -8.53
N GLU A 139 -5.77 16.40 -9.65
CA GLU A 139 -6.75 15.66 -10.46
C GLU A 139 -6.19 14.32 -10.97
N ILE A 140 -4.92 14.30 -11.37
CA ILE A 140 -4.23 13.10 -11.85
C ILE A 140 -3.99 12.13 -10.68
N MET A 141 -3.65 12.66 -9.51
CA MET A 141 -3.47 11.84 -8.30
C MET A 141 -4.77 11.17 -7.86
N ILE A 142 -5.91 11.86 -7.99
CA ILE A 142 -7.23 11.29 -7.71
C ILE A 142 -7.56 10.14 -8.69
N LYS A 143 -7.19 10.27 -9.96
CA LYS A 143 -7.31 9.16 -10.94
C LYS A 143 -6.45 7.96 -10.54
N ALA A 144 -5.22 8.18 -10.07
CA ALA A 144 -4.36 7.11 -9.56
C ALA A 144 -4.93 6.43 -8.31
N MET A 145 -5.59 7.19 -7.42
CA MET A 145 -6.30 6.64 -6.26
C MET A 145 -7.43 5.69 -6.65
N TYR A 146 -8.15 5.94 -7.75
CA TYR A 146 -9.10 4.97 -8.29
C TYR A 146 -8.40 3.68 -8.73
N VAL A 147 -7.26 3.75 -9.42
CA VAL A 147 -6.48 2.57 -9.82
C VAL A 147 -6.09 1.72 -8.61
N ALA A 148 -5.55 2.36 -7.57
CA ALA A 148 -5.24 1.70 -6.30
C ALA A 148 -6.50 1.04 -5.69
N ALA A 149 -7.62 1.75 -5.65
CA ALA A 149 -8.87 1.25 -5.09
C ALA A 149 -9.42 0.03 -5.85
N GLY A 150 -9.37 0.03 -7.19
CA GLY A 150 -9.84 -1.10 -7.99
C GLY A 150 -8.99 -2.36 -7.81
N ILE A 151 -7.66 -2.21 -7.71
CA ILE A 151 -6.77 -3.33 -7.38
C ILE A 151 -7.07 -3.84 -5.97
N GLY A 152 -7.22 -2.93 -5.00
CA GLY A 152 -7.56 -3.28 -3.62
C GLY A 152 -8.90 -4.01 -3.51
N LYS A 153 -9.90 -3.59 -4.30
CA LYS A 153 -11.21 -4.26 -4.40
C LYS A 153 -11.06 -5.70 -4.88
N VAL A 154 -10.34 -5.95 -5.97
CA VAL A 154 -10.12 -7.32 -6.48
C VAL A 154 -9.42 -8.20 -5.46
N ILE A 155 -8.40 -7.67 -4.77
CA ILE A 155 -7.71 -8.42 -3.72
C ILE A 155 -8.67 -8.74 -2.55
N ALA A 156 -9.48 -7.76 -2.12
CA ALA A 156 -10.44 -7.95 -1.05
C ALA A 156 -11.54 -8.96 -1.40
N THR A 157 -12.01 -8.97 -2.65
CA THR A 157 -13.02 -9.91 -3.14
C THR A 157 -12.51 -11.35 -3.18
N ASN A 158 -11.26 -11.56 -3.59
CA ASN A 158 -10.74 -12.90 -3.88
C ASN A 158 -9.77 -13.45 -2.83
N ALA A 159 -9.42 -12.68 -1.80
CA ALA A 159 -8.47 -13.11 -0.77
C ALA A 159 -8.77 -12.45 0.59
N PHE A 160 -7.77 -11.82 1.20
CA PHE A 160 -7.87 -11.17 2.50
C PHE A 160 -7.21 -9.80 2.44
N ILE A 161 -7.69 -8.87 3.28
CA ILE A 161 -7.02 -7.59 3.54
C ILE A 161 -6.52 -7.46 4.98
N ALA A 162 -6.88 -8.38 5.88
CA ALA A 162 -6.55 -8.32 7.30
C ALA A 162 -5.42 -9.26 7.68
N GLY A 163 -4.51 -8.80 8.55
CA GLY A 163 -3.39 -9.56 9.08
C GLY A 163 -3.82 -10.82 9.84
N ALA A 164 -4.87 -10.71 10.66
CA ALA A 164 -5.50 -11.83 11.36
C ALA A 164 -5.96 -12.97 10.43
N ALA A 165 -6.34 -12.68 9.19
CA ALA A 165 -6.86 -13.67 8.26
C ALA A 165 -5.75 -14.27 7.38
N GLY A 166 -4.92 -13.42 6.77
CA GLY A 166 -3.99 -13.81 5.72
C GLY A 166 -2.51 -13.61 6.03
N GLY A 167 -2.15 -13.11 7.22
CA GLY A 167 -0.80 -12.61 7.50
C GLY A 167 -0.57 -11.21 6.89
N CYS A 168 0.63 -10.67 7.06
CA CYS A 168 0.93 -9.29 6.65
C CYS A 168 1.04 -9.13 5.12
N GLN A 169 1.14 -10.24 4.37
CA GLN A 169 0.92 -10.24 2.92
C GLN A 169 -0.45 -9.64 2.54
N ALA A 170 -1.48 -9.86 3.37
CA ALA A 170 -2.82 -9.33 3.14
C ALA A 170 -2.92 -7.82 3.40
N GLU A 171 -2.02 -7.26 4.20
CA GLU A 171 -2.02 -5.83 4.54
C GLU A 171 -0.99 -5.08 3.71
N ILE A 172 0.30 -5.31 3.99
CA ILE A 172 1.43 -4.63 3.34
C ILE A 172 1.59 -5.11 1.90
N GLY A 173 1.36 -6.41 1.62
CA GLY A 173 1.42 -6.93 0.26
C GLY A 173 0.33 -6.33 -0.63
N SER A 174 -0.91 -6.31 -0.14
CA SER A 174 -2.04 -5.64 -0.82
C SER A 174 -1.78 -4.15 -1.03
N ALA A 175 -1.32 -3.43 -0.01
CA ALA A 175 -1.00 -2.01 -0.12
C ALA A 175 0.12 -1.74 -1.14
N SER A 176 1.12 -2.62 -1.19
CA SER A 176 2.22 -2.56 -2.16
C SER A 176 1.71 -2.80 -3.58
N ALA A 177 0.82 -3.77 -3.79
CA ALA A 177 0.19 -4.01 -5.09
C ALA A 177 -0.69 -2.85 -5.56
N MET A 178 -1.49 -2.28 -4.66
CA MET A 178 -2.31 -1.09 -4.92
C MET A 178 -1.43 0.10 -5.33
N ALA A 179 -0.36 0.36 -4.59
CA ALA A 179 0.58 1.44 -4.86
C ALA A 179 1.35 1.22 -6.17
N ALA A 180 1.75 -0.01 -6.48
CA ALA A 180 2.49 -0.35 -7.70
C ALA A 180 1.66 -0.13 -8.97
N GLY A 181 0.38 -0.53 -8.94
CA GLY A 181 -0.51 -0.31 -10.07
C GLY A 181 -0.86 1.18 -10.26
N ALA A 182 -1.08 1.91 -9.16
CA ALA A 182 -1.31 3.35 -9.22
C ALA A 182 -0.08 4.13 -9.73
N LEU A 183 1.13 3.74 -9.30
CA LEU A 183 2.36 4.34 -9.80
C LEU A 183 2.63 4.00 -11.28
N ALA A 184 2.31 2.78 -11.72
CA ALA A 184 2.40 2.40 -13.13
C ALA A 184 1.45 3.24 -14.01
N PHE A 185 0.23 3.49 -13.53
CA PHE A 185 -0.70 4.42 -14.17
C PHE A 185 -0.12 5.83 -14.27
N LEU A 186 0.46 6.35 -13.19
CA LEU A 186 1.08 7.68 -13.17
C LEU A 186 2.29 7.82 -14.12
N GLN A 187 2.94 6.71 -14.47
CA GLN A 187 4.02 6.65 -15.46
C GLN A 187 3.53 6.38 -16.89
N GLY A 188 2.21 6.40 -17.12
CA GLY A 188 1.60 6.20 -18.43
C GLY A 188 1.51 4.75 -18.89
N GLY A 189 1.63 3.79 -17.97
CA GLY A 189 1.43 2.37 -18.26
C GLY A 189 0.00 2.10 -18.74
N LYS A 190 -0.17 1.17 -19.68
CA LYS A 190 -1.50 0.68 -20.05
C LYS A 190 -1.99 -0.30 -19.00
N VAL A 191 -3.23 -0.77 -19.16
CA VAL A 191 -3.86 -1.67 -18.19
C VAL A 191 -3.01 -2.93 -17.94
N ARG A 192 -2.30 -3.45 -18.96
CA ARG A 192 -1.43 -4.61 -18.80
C ARG A 192 -0.24 -4.32 -17.90
N GLU A 193 0.46 -3.20 -18.09
CA GLU A 193 1.59 -2.80 -17.25
C GLU A 193 1.13 -2.50 -15.81
N ILE A 194 -0.07 -1.93 -15.63
CA ILE A 194 -0.67 -1.64 -14.32
C ILE A 194 -0.91 -2.93 -13.53
N ILE A 195 -1.60 -3.92 -14.12
CA ILE A 195 -1.89 -5.18 -13.43
C ILE A 195 -0.63 -6.04 -13.27
N ASN A 196 0.33 -5.93 -14.19
CA ASN A 196 1.63 -6.57 -14.09
C ASN A 196 2.45 -6.01 -12.92
N ALA A 197 2.50 -4.68 -12.74
CA ALA A 197 3.16 -4.04 -11.61
C ALA A 197 2.55 -4.49 -10.27
N ALA A 198 1.21 -4.55 -10.20
CA ALA A 198 0.51 -5.05 -9.03
C ALA A 198 0.85 -6.53 -8.73
N ALA A 199 0.90 -7.37 -9.77
CA ALA A 199 1.27 -8.79 -9.64
C ALA A 199 2.70 -8.97 -9.15
N LEU A 200 3.67 -8.25 -9.72
CA LEU A 200 5.08 -8.29 -9.30
C LEU A 200 5.23 -7.88 -7.83
N ALA A 201 4.56 -6.80 -7.43
CA ALA A 201 4.60 -6.30 -6.06
C ALA A 201 4.00 -7.30 -5.07
N LEU A 202 2.81 -7.83 -5.36
CA LEU A 202 2.14 -8.78 -4.48
C LEU A 202 2.91 -10.09 -4.36
N LYS A 203 3.42 -10.60 -5.50
CA LYS A 203 4.17 -11.85 -5.58
C LYS A 203 5.41 -11.84 -4.69
N ASN A 204 6.12 -10.71 -4.61
CA ASN A 204 7.30 -10.57 -3.76
C ASN A 204 6.99 -10.59 -2.24
N MET A 205 5.72 -10.40 -1.86
CA MET A 205 5.28 -10.33 -0.47
C MET A 205 4.53 -11.59 -0.01
N LEU A 206 4.37 -12.60 -0.87
CA LEU A 206 3.68 -13.84 -0.53
C LEU A 206 4.37 -14.58 0.63
N GLY A 207 3.58 -15.03 1.59
CA GLY A 207 4.06 -15.72 2.80
C GLY A 207 4.47 -14.81 3.95
N LEU A 208 4.38 -13.48 3.80
CA LEU A 208 4.74 -12.55 4.87
C LEU A 208 3.79 -12.71 6.09
N THR A 209 4.34 -13.15 7.22
CA THR A 209 3.63 -13.41 8.48
C THR A 209 3.23 -12.11 9.19
N CYS A 210 2.21 -12.14 10.05
CA CYS A 210 1.82 -10.98 10.88
C CYS A 210 2.00 -11.32 12.35
N ASP A 211 3.19 -11.11 12.90
CA ASP A 211 3.52 -11.44 14.28
C ASP A 211 4.12 -10.21 15.00
N PRO A 212 3.29 -9.21 15.32
CA PRO A 212 3.73 -7.95 15.91
C PRO A 212 4.21 -8.11 17.36
N VAL A 213 5.32 -7.46 17.69
CA VAL A 213 5.88 -7.44 19.04
C VAL A 213 4.89 -6.78 20.00
N ALA A 214 4.60 -7.48 21.10
CA ALA A 214 3.64 -7.06 22.12
C ALA A 214 2.22 -6.76 21.59
N GLY A 215 1.85 -7.29 20.42
CA GLY A 215 0.56 -7.02 19.78
C GLY A 215 0.40 -5.58 19.27
N LEU A 216 1.49 -4.80 19.21
CA LEU A 216 1.46 -3.40 18.82
C LEU A 216 1.71 -3.23 17.32
N VAL A 217 1.02 -2.28 16.69
CA VAL A 217 1.25 -1.87 15.29
C VAL A 217 2.49 -0.98 15.18
N GLU A 218 3.61 -1.45 15.71
CA GLU A 218 4.89 -0.75 15.78
C GLU A 218 5.99 -1.59 15.13
N VAL A 219 6.29 -2.75 15.71
CA VAL A 219 7.37 -3.63 15.28
C VAL A 219 6.76 -4.97 14.83
N PRO A 220 6.99 -5.39 13.57
CA PRO A 220 7.78 -4.74 12.52
C PRO A 220 6.97 -3.75 11.64
N CYS A 221 5.71 -3.47 11.98
CA CYS A 221 4.72 -2.83 11.10
C CYS A 221 5.17 -1.50 10.49
N ILE A 222 5.78 -0.60 11.28
CA ILE A 222 6.22 0.72 10.79
C ILE A 222 7.23 0.56 9.65
N LYS A 223 8.24 -0.29 9.84
CA LYS A 223 9.30 -0.49 8.85
C LYS A 223 8.80 -1.25 7.62
N ARG A 224 7.83 -2.16 7.79
CA ARG A 224 7.18 -2.84 6.67
C ARG A 224 6.44 -1.88 5.73
N ASN A 225 5.96 -0.73 6.20
CA ASN A 225 5.40 0.29 5.30
C ASN A 225 6.46 0.81 4.33
N SER A 226 7.68 1.09 4.81
CA SER A 226 8.80 1.51 3.96
C SER A 226 9.16 0.42 2.95
N TYR A 227 9.28 -0.83 3.37
CA TYR A 227 9.61 -1.94 2.47
C TYR A 227 8.52 -2.20 1.44
N GLY A 228 7.24 -2.11 1.84
CA GLY A 228 6.10 -2.22 0.93
C GLY A 228 6.07 -1.10 -0.11
N ALA A 229 6.38 0.13 0.29
CA ALA A 229 6.43 1.28 -0.61
C ALA A 229 7.59 1.17 -1.62
N VAL A 230 8.79 0.80 -1.17
CA VAL A 230 9.94 0.56 -2.04
C VAL A 230 9.67 -0.60 -3.01
N ASN A 231 9.10 -1.70 -2.51
CA ASN A 231 8.69 -2.84 -3.35
C ASN A 231 7.69 -2.42 -4.44
N ALA A 232 6.77 -1.52 -4.12
CA ALA A 232 5.83 -0.99 -5.11
C ALA A 232 6.57 -0.22 -6.20
N VAL A 233 7.47 0.70 -5.82
CA VAL A 233 8.29 1.49 -6.75
C VAL A 233 9.10 0.57 -7.67
N THR A 234 9.86 -0.37 -7.11
CA THR A 234 10.71 -1.25 -7.91
C THR A 234 9.89 -2.17 -8.81
N SER A 235 8.75 -2.67 -8.35
CA SER A 235 7.85 -3.50 -9.16
C SER A 235 7.25 -2.73 -10.33
N THR A 236 6.88 -1.46 -10.13
CA THR A 236 6.48 -0.58 -11.22
C THR A 236 7.61 -0.40 -12.23
N GLN A 237 8.85 -0.15 -11.78
CA GLN A 237 9.99 0.03 -12.70
C GLN A 237 10.24 -1.24 -13.54
N LEU A 238 10.13 -2.44 -12.96
CA LEU A 238 10.21 -3.69 -13.71
C LEU A 238 9.10 -3.80 -14.77
N ALA A 239 7.85 -3.52 -14.38
CA ALA A 239 6.72 -3.59 -15.31
C ALA A 239 6.85 -2.58 -16.45
N MET A 240 7.24 -1.34 -16.16
CA MET A 240 7.42 -0.28 -17.17
C MET A 240 8.63 -0.54 -18.09
N ALA A 241 9.62 -1.32 -17.63
CA ALA A 241 10.72 -1.80 -18.46
C ALA A 241 10.31 -2.98 -19.39
N GLY A 242 9.05 -3.43 -19.34
CA GLY A 242 8.55 -4.55 -20.13
C GLY A 242 8.86 -5.92 -19.52
N ILE A 243 9.27 -5.99 -18.25
CA ILE A 243 9.45 -7.27 -17.55
C ILE A 243 8.09 -7.75 -17.06
N GLU A 244 7.64 -8.87 -17.61
CA GLU A 244 6.35 -9.46 -17.29
C GLU A 244 6.46 -10.50 -16.18
N SER A 245 5.44 -10.55 -15.32
CA SER A 245 5.23 -11.68 -14.43
C SER A 245 4.87 -12.92 -15.26
N ALA A 246 5.65 -13.98 -15.09
CA ALA A 246 5.34 -15.29 -15.69
C ALA A 246 4.05 -15.93 -15.15
N ILE A 247 3.51 -15.41 -14.06
CA ILE A 247 2.25 -15.86 -13.44
C ILE A 247 1.25 -14.71 -13.52
N GLU A 248 0.03 -15.00 -13.96
CA GLU A 248 -1.01 -14.00 -14.14
C GLU A 248 -1.42 -13.34 -12.80
N PRO A 249 -1.83 -12.07 -12.81
CA PRO A 249 -2.13 -11.32 -11.58
C PRO A 249 -3.16 -12.00 -10.67
N ASP A 250 -4.23 -12.56 -11.24
CA ASP A 250 -5.29 -13.22 -10.48
C ASP A 250 -4.81 -14.52 -9.81
N ASP A 251 -3.89 -15.26 -10.43
CA ASP A 251 -3.26 -16.45 -9.83
C ASP A 251 -2.34 -16.09 -8.66
N VAL A 252 -1.70 -14.91 -8.71
CA VAL A 252 -0.92 -14.37 -7.58
C VAL A 252 -1.85 -14.06 -6.40
N ILE A 253 -3.00 -13.45 -6.65
CA ILE A 253 -4.01 -13.17 -5.61
C ILE A 253 -4.56 -14.47 -5.02
N ASP A 254 -4.87 -15.46 -5.86
CA ASP A 254 -5.34 -16.76 -5.37
C ASP A 254 -4.26 -17.50 -4.58
N SER A 255 -3.00 -17.36 -4.98
CA SER A 255 -1.85 -17.88 -4.22
C SER A 255 -1.77 -17.23 -2.84
N MET A 256 -1.96 -15.91 -2.73
CA MET A 256 -2.04 -15.22 -1.44
C MET A 256 -3.13 -15.81 -0.56
N ARG A 257 -4.33 -16.05 -1.12
CA ARG A 257 -5.45 -16.67 -0.39
C ARG A 257 -5.07 -18.07 0.13
N ARG A 258 -4.54 -18.94 -0.74
CA ARG A 258 -4.14 -20.31 -0.34
C ARG A 258 -3.08 -20.28 0.76
N ILE A 259 -2.05 -19.45 0.62
CA ILE A 259 -1.01 -19.28 1.64
C ILE A 259 -1.60 -18.77 2.95
N GLY A 260 -2.48 -17.77 2.91
CA GLY A 260 -3.15 -17.24 4.10
C GLY A 260 -3.99 -18.29 4.83
N ASN A 261 -4.71 -19.14 4.09
CA ASN A 261 -5.47 -20.27 4.67
C ASN A 261 -4.56 -21.31 5.33
N SER A 262 -3.42 -21.61 4.72
CA SER A 262 -2.46 -22.59 5.27
C SER A 262 -1.56 -22.05 6.37
N MET A 263 -1.49 -20.72 6.54
CA MET A 263 -0.64 -20.10 7.56
C MET A 263 -1.13 -20.45 8.96
N SER A 264 -0.22 -20.93 9.81
CA SER A 264 -0.52 -21.27 11.20
C SER A 264 -1.06 -20.04 11.95
N PRO A 265 -2.10 -20.18 12.81
CA PRO A 265 -2.61 -19.08 13.62
C PRO A 265 -1.54 -18.36 14.45
N CYS A 266 -0.49 -19.07 14.90
CA CYS A 266 0.61 -18.49 15.68
C CYS A 266 1.53 -17.54 14.89
N LEU A 267 1.47 -17.60 13.55
CA LEU A 267 2.21 -16.73 12.63
C LEU A 267 1.31 -15.66 11.98
N LYS A 268 0.04 -15.62 12.39
CA LYS A 268 -0.88 -14.50 12.19
C LYS A 268 -0.92 -13.65 13.46
N GLU A 269 -1.86 -12.72 13.52
CA GLU A 269 -1.92 -11.63 14.50
C GLU A 269 -1.98 -12.06 15.98
N THR A 270 -2.18 -13.36 16.28
CA THR A 270 -2.14 -13.90 17.65
C THR A 270 -0.80 -13.68 18.35
N SER A 271 0.26 -13.49 17.57
CA SER A 271 1.60 -13.12 18.03
C SER A 271 2.30 -14.15 18.93
N THR A 272 2.17 -15.44 18.61
CA THR A 272 2.61 -16.56 19.48
C THR A 272 3.67 -17.47 18.86
N GLY A 273 4.22 -17.15 17.68
CA GLY A 273 5.03 -18.10 16.91
C GLY A 273 6.41 -17.62 16.44
N GLY A 274 6.60 -16.34 16.13
CA GLY A 274 7.81 -15.83 15.47
C GLY A 274 8.52 -14.71 16.25
N LEU A 275 8.55 -13.50 15.69
CA LEU A 275 9.23 -12.34 16.28
C LEU A 275 8.73 -12.00 17.70
N ALA A 276 7.42 -12.06 17.95
CA ALA A 276 6.85 -11.61 19.22
C ALA A 276 7.23 -12.49 20.42
N VAL A 277 7.64 -13.75 20.19
CA VAL A 277 8.02 -14.69 21.25
C VAL A 277 9.53 -14.71 21.54
N THR A 278 10.32 -13.94 20.80
CA THR A 278 11.78 -13.84 20.99
C THR A 278 12.14 -13.18 22.32
N GLU A 279 13.33 -13.46 22.84
CA GLU A 279 13.77 -12.92 24.13
C GLU A 279 13.90 -11.39 24.11
N SER A 280 14.34 -10.80 23.00
CA SER A 280 14.34 -9.35 22.81
C SER A 280 12.92 -8.77 22.80
N ALA A 281 11.96 -9.46 22.19
CA ALA A 281 10.56 -9.01 22.15
C ALA A 281 9.89 -9.04 23.53
N LYS A 282 10.18 -10.07 24.35
CA LYS A 282 9.67 -10.15 25.74
C LYS A 282 10.12 -9.01 26.64
N ASN A 283 11.24 -8.37 26.29
CA ASN A 283 11.79 -7.22 27.02
C ASN A 283 11.44 -5.88 26.34
N TYR A 284 10.62 -5.86 25.29
CA TYR A 284 10.29 -4.65 24.54
C TYR A 284 9.50 -3.62 25.37
N LEU A 285 8.57 -4.08 26.23
CA LEU A 285 7.76 -3.22 27.10
C LEU A 285 8.29 -3.07 28.53
N LYS A 286 9.38 -3.78 28.87
CA LYS A 286 10.08 -3.59 30.15
C LYS A 286 11.02 -2.40 30.08
#